data_AF-A0A847DIL9-F1
#
_entry.id   AF-A0A847DIL9-F1
#
_cell.length_a   1.000
_cell.length_b   1.000
_cell.length_c   1.000
_cell.angle_alpha   90.00
_cell.angle_beta   90.00
_cell.angle_gamma   90.00
#
_symmetry.space_group_name_H-M   'P 1'
#
loop_
_entity.id
_entity.type
_entity.pdbx_description
1 polymer ?
#
loop_
_entity_poly.entity_id
_entity_poly.type
_entity_poly.pdbx_seq_one_letter_code
_entity_poly.pdbx_strand_id
1 'polypeptide(L)'
;MAKLFIFSGYGHNQSFELVGSSVNIGRSEDNDIQISDMSVSRTHLNIMEKDGSFFVKDLNSQNGTYVNGTRINPDEYYEIKENCPIVIGMTLICIGKMCPDHIRSFLGSLNSHSGREELDPGATTFFRPFTDIKNRELITNINNVFHVASDVDEVAGRLLDHILNHFLRVDRVVIILCTENSSGKMVETVISRSRSGKEKQEGGFSRMIVDRVISSRTPLIVPNVTNEKELELSGTLKLLKIGSVMCAPIIKDNRLMGVLYIDSHEKPYGFRDDDLALITELGSLTAKSIEPFLANDTGR
;
A
#
# COMPACT_ATOMS: atom_id res chain seq x y z
N MET A 1 -26.37 20.49 -5.90
CA MET A 1 -25.49 19.68 -6.76
C MET A 1 -24.68 18.76 -5.86
N ALA A 2 -24.71 17.46 -6.14
CA ALA A 2 -23.98 16.48 -5.36
C ALA A 2 -22.49 16.50 -5.71
N LYS A 3 -21.66 16.12 -4.73
CA LYS A 3 -20.21 16.04 -4.89
C LYS A 3 -19.76 14.60 -4.67
N LEU A 4 -18.80 14.15 -5.46
CA LEU A 4 -18.05 12.93 -5.24
C LEU A 4 -16.81 13.25 -4.41
N PHE A 5 -16.54 12.48 -3.36
CA PHE A 5 -15.34 12.61 -2.54
C PHE A 5 -14.44 11.40 -2.69
N ILE A 6 -13.13 11.62 -2.78
CA ILE A 6 -12.11 10.55 -2.72
C ILE A 6 -11.55 10.48 -1.29
N PHE A 7 -11.79 9.36 -0.61
CA PHE A 7 -11.44 9.17 0.80
C PHE A 7 -10.21 8.34 1.07
N SER A 8 -9.80 7.47 0.17
CA SER A 8 -8.54 6.73 0.28
C SER A 8 -8.12 6.27 -1.10
N GLY A 9 -6.82 6.23 -1.37
CA GLY A 9 -6.31 5.98 -2.72
C GLY A 9 -5.67 7.24 -3.32
N TYR A 10 -5.42 7.20 -4.62
CA TYR A 10 -4.80 8.33 -5.32
C TYR A 10 -5.81 9.50 -5.40
N GLY A 11 -5.43 10.70 -4.95
CA GLY A 11 -6.35 11.85 -4.88
C GLY A 11 -7.12 11.99 -3.57
N HIS A 12 -6.64 11.41 -2.46
CA HIS A 12 -7.22 11.59 -1.12
C HIS A 12 -7.51 13.07 -0.81
N ASN A 13 -8.70 13.36 -0.26
CA ASN A 13 -9.26 14.70 0.00
C ASN A 13 -9.62 15.53 -1.25
N GLN A 14 -9.60 14.95 -2.45
CA GLN A 14 -10.20 15.61 -3.61
C GLN A 14 -11.72 15.42 -3.60
N SER A 15 -12.41 16.43 -4.12
CA SER A 15 -13.84 16.40 -4.37
C SER A 15 -14.15 16.89 -5.76
N PHE A 16 -15.11 16.26 -6.42
CA PHE A 16 -15.54 16.59 -7.78
C PHE A 16 -17.03 16.89 -7.77
N GLU A 17 -17.45 17.89 -8.53
CA GLU A 17 -18.86 18.15 -8.74
C GLU A 17 -19.41 17.13 -9.74
N LEU A 18 -20.53 16.51 -9.39
CA LEU A 18 -21.26 15.68 -10.35
C LEU A 18 -22.05 16.63 -11.26
N VAL A 19 -21.47 16.93 -12.42
CA VAL A 19 -22.05 17.86 -13.40
C VAL A 19 -22.85 17.08 -14.43
N GLY A 20 -24.15 17.35 -14.53
CA GLY A 20 -25.07 16.66 -15.43
C GLY A 20 -25.73 15.43 -14.79
N SER A 21 -26.50 14.68 -15.57
CA SER A 21 -27.26 13.51 -15.10
C SER A 21 -26.50 12.19 -15.21
N SER A 22 -25.32 12.18 -15.84
CA SER A 22 -24.50 11.00 -16.06
C SER A 22 -23.03 11.40 -16.09
N VAL A 23 -22.20 10.75 -15.30
CA VAL A 23 -20.79 11.09 -15.06
C VAL A 23 -19.96 9.81 -15.15
N ASN A 24 -19.02 9.76 -16.09
CA ASN A 24 -18.06 8.69 -16.22
C ASN A 24 -16.87 8.91 -15.30
N ILE A 25 -16.40 7.83 -14.68
CA ILE A 25 -15.27 7.84 -13.77
C ILE A 25 -14.27 6.78 -14.20
N GLY A 26 -13.00 7.16 -14.29
CA GLY A 26 -11.93 6.24 -14.65
C GLY A 26 -10.56 6.88 -14.58
N ARG A 27 -9.53 6.10 -14.91
CA ARG A 27 -8.14 6.56 -14.90
C ARG A 27 -7.77 7.43 -16.10
N SER A 28 -8.44 7.24 -17.25
CA SER A 28 -8.17 8.05 -18.45
C SER A 28 -8.61 9.49 -18.22
N GLU A 29 -7.91 10.44 -18.85
CA GLU A 29 -8.28 11.85 -18.85
C GLU A 29 -9.57 12.14 -19.63
N ASP A 30 -10.03 11.18 -20.45
CA ASP A 30 -11.27 11.28 -21.23
C ASP A 30 -12.56 11.11 -20.40
N ASN A 31 -12.45 10.82 -19.10
CA ASN A 31 -13.61 10.70 -18.22
C ASN A 31 -13.96 12.05 -17.60
N ASP A 32 -15.24 12.25 -17.28
CA ASP A 32 -15.72 13.45 -16.59
C ASP A 32 -15.02 13.65 -15.23
N ILE A 33 -14.73 12.54 -14.53
CA ILE A 33 -13.89 12.52 -13.34
C ILE A 33 -12.73 11.56 -13.55
N GLN A 34 -11.52 12.14 -13.64
CA GLN A 34 -10.29 11.38 -13.68
C GLN A 34 -9.83 10.99 -12.27
N ILE A 35 -9.65 9.70 -12.04
CA ILE A 35 -9.00 9.15 -10.84
C ILE A 35 -7.67 8.54 -11.26
N SER A 36 -6.55 9.22 -11.04
CA SER A 36 -5.22 8.78 -11.52
C SER A 36 -4.60 7.63 -10.69
N ASP A 37 -5.41 6.61 -10.42
CA ASP A 37 -5.03 5.37 -9.75
C ASP A 37 -4.84 4.24 -10.78
N MET A 38 -3.64 3.66 -10.85
CA MET A 38 -3.32 2.55 -11.76
C MET A 38 -4.20 1.31 -11.57
N SER A 39 -4.80 1.12 -10.40
CA SER A 39 -5.74 0.03 -10.13
C SER A 39 -7.17 0.33 -10.64
N VAL A 40 -7.43 1.53 -11.13
CA VAL A 40 -8.69 1.93 -11.74
C VAL A 40 -8.59 1.75 -13.26
N SER A 41 -9.55 1.04 -13.86
CA SER A 41 -9.70 0.93 -15.32
C SER A 41 -9.72 2.30 -16.01
N ARG A 42 -9.30 2.34 -17.29
CA ARG A 42 -9.32 3.58 -18.10
C ARG A 42 -10.68 4.26 -18.04
N THR A 43 -11.75 3.49 -18.16
CA THR A 43 -13.14 3.87 -17.88
C THR A 43 -13.67 2.78 -16.96
N HIS A 44 -14.02 3.12 -15.71
CA HIS A 44 -14.26 2.14 -14.66
C HIS A 44 -15.74 2.00 -14.34
N LEU A 45 -16.41 3.11 -14.08
CA LEU A 45 -17.84 3.12 -13.77
C LEU A 45 -18.51 4.38 -14.29
N ASN A 46 -19.83 4.33 -14.35
CA ASN A 46 -20.70 5.47 -14.59
C ASN A 46 -21.57 5.72 -13.35
N ILE A 47 -21.79 6.98 -13.02
CA ILE A 47 -22.75 7.43 -12.00
C ILE A 47 -23.85 8.20 -12.70
N MET A 48 -25.10 7.82 -12.46
CA MET A 48 -26.28 8.48 -13.01
C MET A 48 -27.13 9.04 -11.88
N GLU A 49 -27.55 10.30 -12.02
CA GLU A 49 -28.56 10.92 -11.15
C GLU A 49 -29.91 10.89 -11.88
N LYS A 50 -30.91 10.26 -11.27
CA LYS A 50 -32.27 10.18 -11.81
C LYS A 50 -33.28 10.37 -10.69
N ASP A 51 -34.17 11.36 -10.86
CA ASP A 51 -35.25 11.67 -9.92
C ASP A 51 -34.78 11.89 -8.46
N GLY A 52 -33.54 12.38 -8.28
CA GLY A 52 -32.92 12.59 -6.98
C GLY A 52 -32.27 11.35 -6.35
N SER A 53 -32.35 10.18 -7.01
CA SER A 53 -31.61 8.97 -6.65
C SER A 53 -30.33 8.85 -7.48
N PHE A 54 -29.29 8.26 -6.88
CA PHE A 54 -28.04 7.96 -7.56
C PHE A 54 -27.97 6.49 -7.93
N PHE A 55 -27.45 6.20 -9.11
CA PHE A 55 -27.23 4.86 -9.61
C PHE A 55 -25.77 4.73 -10.05
N VAL A 56 -25.17 3.57 -9.82
CA VAL A 56 -23.81 3.25 -10.28
C VAL A 56 -23.85 2.06 -11.21
N LYS A 57 -23.01 2.11 -12.25
CA LYS A 57 -22.85 1.02 -13.20
C LYS A 57 -21.36 0.76 -13.41
N ASP A 58 -20.91 -0.44 -13.09
CA ASP A 58 -19.55 -0.88 -13.45
C ASP A 58 -19.46 -1.08 -14.96
N LEU A 59 -18.46 -0.47 -15.59
CA LEU A 59 -18.24 -0.49 -17.04
C LEU A 59 -17.26 -1.60 -17.42
N ASN A 60 -17.52 -2.79 -16.89
CA ASN A 60 -16.70 -3.99 -17.06
C ASN A 60 -15.24 -3.76 -16.63
N SER A 61 -15.07 -3.22 -15.43
CA SER A 61 -13.76 -2.86 -14.91
C SER A 61 -12.92 -4.09 -14.54
N GLN A 62 -11.59 -3.98 -14.61
CA GLN A 62 -10.69 -5.11 -14.37
C GLN A 62 -10.76 -5.61 -12.92
N ASN A 63 -10.86 -4.68 -11.95
CA ASN A 63 -10.87 -5.00 -10.52
C ASN A 63 -12.28 -5.03 -9.92
N GLY A 64 -13.31 -4.68 -10.70
CA GLY A 64 -14.68 -4.56 -10.25
C GLY A 64 -14.95 -3.30 -9.40
N THR A 65 -16.24 -2.98 -9.31
CA THR A 65 -16.79 -1.99 -8.40
C THR A 65 -17.47 -2.68 -7.21
N TYR A 66 -17.30 -2.15 -6.01
CA TYR A 66 -17.95 -2.63 -4.79
C TYR A 66 -18.75 -1.50 -4.15
N VAL A 67 -20.01 -1.76 -3.81
CA VAL A 67 -20.91 -0.81 -3.18
C VAL A 67 -21.27 -1.33 -1.81
N ASN A 68 -20.97 -0.56 -0.76
CA ASN A 68 -21.13 -0.98 0.63
C ASN A 68 -20.53 -2.37 0.92
N GLY A 69 -19.44 -2.72 0.23
CA GLY A 69 -18.77 -4.02 0.34
C GLY A 69 -19.16 -5.10 -0.64
N THR A 70 -20.32 -4.96 -1.26
CA THR A 70 -20.81 -5.98 -2.18
C THR A 70 -20.33 -5.65 -3.58
N ARG A 71 -19.68 -6.60 -4.25
CA ARG A 71 -19.32 -6.46 -5.66
C ARG A 71 -20.60 -6.40 -6.48
N ILE A 72 -20.72 -5.38 -7.32
CA ILE A 72 -21.85 -5.25 -8.24
C ILE A 72 -21.55 -5.98 -9.56
N ASN A 73 -22.59 -6.45 -10.25
CA ASN A 73 -22.38 -7.01 -11.58
C ASN A 73 -21.98 -5.90 -12.57
N PRO A 74 -21.06 -6.21 -13.51
CA PRO A 74 -20.80 -5.30 -14.61
C PRO A 74 -22.05 -5.12 -15.45
N ASP A 75 -22.13 -3.96 -16.10
CA ASP A 75 -23.17 -3.58 -17.04
C ASP A 75 -24.60 -3.39 -16.49
N GLU A 76 -24.80 -3.48 -15.17
CA GLU A 76 -26.08 -3.25 -14.48
C GLU A 76 -26.03 -1.97 -13.64
N TYR A 77 -27.15 -1.25 -13.52
CA TYR A 77 -27.28 -0.09 -12.64
C TYR A 77 -27.75 -0.52 -11.24
N TYR A 78 -27.04 -0.06 -10.23
CA TYR A 78 -27.33 -0.28 -8.82
C TYR A 78 -27.67 1.05 -8.15
N GLU A 79 -28.85 1.13 -7.53
CA GLU A 79 -29.21 2.31 -6.74
C GLU A 79 -28.33 2.41 -5.49
N ILE A 80 -27.83 3.60 -5.23
CA ILE A 80 -27.01 3.91 -4.06
C ILE A 80 -27.58 5.10 -3.30
N LYS A 81 -27.44 5.05 -1.98
CA LYS A 81 -27.74 6.19 -1.12
C LYS A 81 -26.54 7.14 -1.07
N GLU A 82 -26.80 8.42 -0.84
CA GLU A 82 -25.73 9.34 -0.45
C GLU A 82 -24.96 8.77 0.75
N ASN A 83 -23.66 9.02 0.75
CA ASN A 83 -22.68 8.62 1.76
C ASN A 83 -22.40 7.12 1.80
N CYS A 84 -22.93 6.36 0.84
CA CYS A 84 -22.59 4.97 0.62
C CYS A 84 -21.13 4.85 0.15
N PRO A 85 -20.29 4.02 0.81
CA PRO A 85 -18.92 3.80 0.37
C PRO A 85 -18.90 2.95 -0.90
N ILE A 86 -18.15 3.41 -1.90
CA ILE A 86 -17.94 2.71 -3.17
C ILE A 86 -16.43 2.50 -3.35
N VAL A 87 -16.02 1.28 -3.63
CA VAL A 87 -14.62 0.94 -3.89
C VAL A 87 -14.43 0.63 -5.36
N ILE A 88 -13.43 1.25 -5.97
CA ILE A 88 -12.97 1.00 -7.33
C ILE A 88 -11.46 0.81 -7.33
N GLY A 89 -11.00 -0.37 -7.75
CA GLY A 89 -9.60 -0.74 -7.58
C GLY A 89 -9.17 -0.63 -6.11
N MET A 90 -8.21 0.25 -5.81
CA MET A 90 -7.74 0.56 -4.46
C MET A 90 -8.26 1.90 -3.92
N THR A 91 -9.20 2.55 -4.62
CA THR A 91 -9.73 3.86 -4.26
C THR A 91 -11.13 3.76 -3.67
N LEU A 92 -11.36 4.46 -2.55
CA LEU A 92 -12.66 4.58 -1.88
C LEU A 92 -13.26 5.95 -2.21
N ILE A 93 -14.48 5.94 -2.77
CA ILE A 93 -15.25 7.13 -3.13
C ILE A 93 -16.63 7.14 -2.46
N CYS A 94 -17.25 8.31 -2.33
CA CYS A 94 -18.67 8.43 -2.00
C CYS A 94 -19.32 9.64 -2.66
N ILE A 95 -20.66 9.66 -2.71
CA ILE A 95 -21.46 10.82 -3.13
C ILE A 95 -22.06 11.49 -1.88
N GLY A 96 -22.08 12.82 -1.78
CA GLY A 96 -22.86 13.54 -0.75
C GLY A 96 -22.03 14.28 0.29
N LYS A 97 -22.22 14.02 1.58
CA LYS A 97 -21.51 14.66 2.71
C LYS A 97 -20.97 13.64 3.70
N MET A 98 -19.75 13.85 4.17
CA MET A 98 -19.11 12.92 5.09
C MET A 98 -19.84 12.81 6.45
N CYS A 99 -20.14 11.58 6.86
CA CYS A 99 -20.39 11.22 8.26
C CYS A 99 -19.19 10.41 8.78
N PRO A 100 -18.35 10.99 9.66
CA PRO A 100 -17.16 10.32 10.21
C PRO A 100 -17.45 8.95 10.85
N ASP A 101 -18.64 8.77 11.44
CA ASP A 101 -19.02 7.55 12.13
C ASP A 101 -19.31 6.38 11.16
N HIS A 102 -19.89 6.64 9.99
CA HIS A 102 -20.08 5.61 8.97
C HIS A 102 -18.76 5.13 8.37
N ILE A 103 -17.79 6.04 8.17
CA ILE A 103 -16.46 5.67 7.69
C ILE A 103 -15.72 4.88 8.77
N ARG A 104 -15.79 5.27 10.04
CA ARG A 104 -15.17 4.54 11.15
C ARG A 104 -15.77 3.15 11.33
N SER A 105 -17.10 3.00 11.24
CA SER A 105 -17.76 1.70 11.28
C SER A 105 -17.33 0.82 10.10
N PHE A 106 -17.27 1.39 8.90
CA PHE A 106 -16.84 0.69 7.69
C PHE A 106 -15.37 0.24 7.77
N LEU A 107 -14.45 1.14 8.15
CA LEU A 107 -13.03 0.82 8.35
C LEU A 107 -12.82 -0.17 9.51
N GLY A 108 -13.61 -0.04 10.59
CA GLY A 108 -13.59 -0.96 11.73
C GLY A 108 -14.02 -2.38 11.34
N SER A 109 -15.10 -2.53 10.57
CA SER A 109 -15.55 -3.83 10.03
C SER A 109 -14.53 -4.44 9.05
N LEU A 110 -13.75 -3.61 8.35
CA LEU A 110 -12.67 -4.07 7.46
C LEU A 110 -11.45 -4.60 8.22
N ASN A 111 -11.14 -4.03 9.39
CA ASN A 111 -9.99 -4.44 10.21
C ASN A 111 -10.29 -5.64 11.11
N SER A 112 -11.57 -5.91 11.40
CA SER A 112 -12.01 -6.93 12.37
C SER A 112 -11.97 -8.38 11.85
N HIS A 113 -11.61 -8.61 10.58
CA HIS A 113 -11.54 -9.97 10.00
C HIS A 113 -10.12 -10.49 9.74
N SER A 114 -9.10 -9.84 10.30
CA SER A 114 -7.76 -10.44 10.42
C SER A 114 -7.64 -11.28 11.70
N GLY A 115 -8.48 -12.31 11.84
CA GLY A 115 -8.32 -13.25 12.95
C GLY A 115 -9.53 -14.11 13.28
N ARG A 116 -9.38 -15.41 12.97
CA ARG A 116 -10.12 -16.59 13.46
C ARG A 116 -11.51 -16.85 12.86
N GLU A 117 -11.58 -18.02 12.23
CA GLU A 117 -12.78 -18.73 11.82
C GLU A 117 -13.71 -18.96 13.02
N GLU A 118 -14.93 -18.44 12.95
CA GLU A 118 -16.15 -19.17 13.30
C GLU A 118 -17.28 -18.62 12.42
N LEU A 119 -17.97 -19.54 11.75
CA LEU A 119 -18.92 -19.29 10.67
C LEU A 119 -20.20 -18.63 11.19
N ASP A 120 -20.53 -17.43 10.68
CA ASP A 120 -21.90 -16.91 10.68
C ASP A 120 -22.47 -17.02 9.24
N PRO A 121 -23.54 -17.80 8.99
CA PRO A 121 -24.12 -17.98 7.65
C PRO A 121 -24.81 -16.74 7.05
N GLY A 122 -24.75 -15.57 7.69
CA GLY A 122 -25.53 -14.38 7.29
C GLY A 122 -24.77 -13.06 7.14
N ALA A 123 -23.47 -12.99 7.43
CA ALA A 123 -22.68 -11.76 7.33
C ALA A 123 -21.69 -11.85 6.16
N THR A 124 -22.00 -11.18 5.06
CA THR A 124 -21.14 -11.09 3.87
C THR A 124 -19.81 -10.47 4.23
N THR A 125 -18.83 -11.34 4.40
CA THR A 125 -17.40 -11.06 4.58
C THR A 125 -16.95 -10.19 3.40
N PHE A 126 -16.39 -9.01 3.70
CA PHE A 126 -15.89 -8.08 2.70
C PHE A 126 -14.65 -8.67 2.02
N PHE A 127 -14.87 -9.44 0.96
CA PHE A 127 -13.86 -10.01 0.09
C PHE A 127 -13.09 -8.87 -0.60
N ARG A 128 -11.80 -8.68 -0.29
CA ARG A 128 -10.84 -7.90 -1.10
C ARG A 128 -9.92 -8.84 -1.89
N PRO A 129 -10.47 -9.72 -2.77
CA PRO A 129 -9.71 -10.79 -3.38
C PRO A 129 -8.48 -10.29 -4.14
N PHE A 130 -8.48 -9.10 -4.73
CA PHE A 130 -7.34 -8.64 -5.52
C PHE A 130 -6.14 -8.15 -4.72
N THR A 131 -6.31 -7.57 -3.52
CA THR A 131 -5.17 -7.26 -2.65
C THR A 131 -4.64 -8.55 -2.04
N ASP A 132 -5.53 -9.43 -1.57
CA ASP A 132 -5.13 -10.69 -0.93
C ASP A 132 -4.51 -11.69 -1.93
N ILE A 133 -5.06 -11.82 -3.14
CA ILE A 133 -4.49 -12.66 -4.21
C ILE A 133 -3.12 -12.13 -4.62
N LYS A 134 -2.98 -10.82 -4.87
CA LYS A 134 -1.67 -10.26 -5.24
C LYS A 134 -0.66 -10.36 -4.09
N ASN A 135 -1.09 -10.17 -2.84
CA ASN A 135 -0.23 -10.33 -1.67
C ASN A 135 0.22 -11.79 -1.52
N ARG A 136 -0.69 -12.76 -1.72
CA ARG A 136 -0.36 -14.19 -1.72
C ARG A 136 0.53 -14.58 -2.90
N GLU A 137 0.30 -14.04 -4.10
CA GLU A 137 1.16 -14.22 -5.28
C GLU A 137 2.55 -13.66 -5.02
N LEU A 138 2.66 -12.48 -4.42
CA LEU A 138 3.94 -11.87 -4.04
C LEU A 138 4.72 -12.78 -3.08
N ILE A 139 4.08 -13.22 -2.00
CA ILE A 139 4.69 -14.13 -1.01
C ILE A 139 5.10 -15.46 -1.67
N THR A 140 4.28 -15.99 -2.58
CA THR A 140 4.57 -17.24 -3.30
C THR A 140 5.74 -17.07 -4.28
N ASN A 141 5.75 -15.99 -5.07
CA ASN A 141 6.82 -15.68 -6.01
C ASN A 141 8.16 -15.48 -5.27
N ILE A 142 8.12 -14.76 -4.15
CA ILE A 142 9.29 -14.55 -3.30
C ILE A 142 9.81 -15.88 -2.71
N ASN A 143 8.92 -16.74 -2.20
CA ASN A 143 9.32 -18.06 -1.70
C ASN A 143 10.01 -18.93 -2.76
N ASN A 144 9.54 -18.88 -4.01
CA ASN A 144 10.13 -19.64 -5.12
C ASN A 144 11.52 -19.13 -5.53
N VAL A 145 11.80 -17.84 -5.34
CA VAL A 145 13.09 -17.20 -5.67
C VAL A 145 14.22 -17.70 -4.76
N PHE A 146 13.92 -18.08 -3.51
CA PHE A 146 14.94 -18.42 -2.51
C PHE A 146 15.61 -19.79 -2.69
N HIS A 147 15.09 -20.64 -3.57
CA HIS A 147 15.69 -21.96 -3.83
C HIS A 147 16.93 -21.92 -4.75
N VAL A 148 17.23 -20.78 -5.39
CA VAL A 148 18.23 -20.70 -6.49
C VAL A 148 19.34 -19.66 -6.23
N ALA A 149 19.24 -18.85 -5.17
CA ALA A 149 20.18 -17.75 -4.95
C ALA A 149 21.47 -18.18 -4.26
N SER A 150 22.58 -17.52 -4.61
CA SER A 150 23.94 -17.89 -4.16
C SER A 150 24.52 -16.97 -3.08
N ASP A 151 24.02 -15.75 -2.96
CA ASP A 151 24.49 -14.75 -1.98
C ASP A 151 23.38 -13.78 -1.53
N VAL A 152 23.69 -12.95 -0.52
CA VAL A 152 22.76 -11.98 0.07
C VAL A 152 22.30 -10.94 -0.94
N ASP A 153 23.19 -10.46 -1.80
CA ASP A 153 22.91 -9.40 -2.77
C ASP A 153 21.93 -9.88 -3.85
N GLU A 154 22.05 -11.12 -4.30
CA GLU A 154 21.13 -11.75 -5.24
C GLU A 154 19.73 -11.94 -4.63
N VAL A 155 19.66 -12.48 -3.41
CA VAL A 155 18.39 -12.68 -2.69
C VAL A 155 17.69 -11.35 -2.46
N ALA A 156 18.40 -10.38 -1.87
CA ALA A 156 17.87 -9.07 -1.56
C ALA A 156 17.50 -8.32 -2.84
N GLY A 157 18.34 -8.36 -3.87
CA GLY A 157 18.08 -7.72 -5.16
C GLY A 157 16.77 -8.19 -5.79
N ARG A 158 16.59 -9.51 -5.92
CA ARG A 158 15.37 -10.09 -6.50
C ARG A 158 14.13 -9.77 -5.65
N LEU A 159 14.24 -9.84 -4.32
CA LEU A 159 13.16 -9.46 -3.41
C LEU A 159 12.74 -8.01 -3.62
N LEU A 160 13.70 -7.08 -3.64
CA LEU A 160 13.45 -5.66 -3.86
C LEU A 160 12.77 -5.42 -5.20
N ASP A 161 13.16 -6.13 -6.27
CA ASP A 161 12.51 -6.05 -7.58
C ASP A 161 11.04 -6.49 -7.52
N HIS A 162 10.74 -7.58 -6.80
CA HIS A 162 9.36 -8.07 -6.64
C HIS A 162 8.50 -7.09 -5.83
N ILE A 163 9.04 -6.54 -4.74
CA ILE A 163 8.37 -5.50 -3.94
C ILE A 163 8.10 -4.27 -4.81
N LEU A 164 9.12 -3.78 -5.52
CA LEU A 164 8.99 -2.59 -6.36
C LEU A 164 7.93 -2.79 -7.45
N ASN A 165 7.86 -3.98 -8.05
CA ASN A 165 6.86 -4.32 -9.06
C ASN A 165 5.44 -4.44 -8.50
N HIS A 166 5.28 -5.00 -7.30
CA HIS A 166 3.98 -5.13 -6.63
C HIS A 166 3.40 -3.79 -6.21
N PHE A 167 4.23 -2.96 -5.56
CA PHE A 167 3.81 -1.63 -5.14
C PHE A 167 4.01 -0.61 -6.26
N LEU A 168 2.99 -0.46 -7.11
CA LEU A 168 2.99 0.48 -8.24
C LEU A 168 3.19 1.96 -7.85
N ARG A 169 3.07 2.28 -6.56
CA ARG A 169 3.18 3.64 -6.01
C ARG A 169 4.48 3.89 -5.27
N VAL A 170 5.35 2.89 -5.17
CA VAL A 170 6.67 3.01 -4.54
C VAL A 170 7.69 3.47 -5.56
N ASP A 171 8.48 4.46 -5.18
CA ASP A 171 9.57 4.98 -6.01
C ASP A 171 10.89 4.28 -5.70
N ARG A 172 11.05 3.82 -4.45
CA ARG A 172 12.24 3.10 -3.99
C ARG A 172 11.95 2.14 -2.84
N VAL A 173 12.66 1.02 -2.87
CA VAL A 173 12.71 0.00 -1.80
C VAL A 173 14.18 -0.18 -1.42
N VAL A 174 14.45 -0.25 -0.12
CA VAL A 174 15.79 -0.36 0.46
C VAL A 174 15.77 -1.44 1.54
N ILE A 175 16.74 -2.34 1.51
CA ILE A 175 17.09 -3.22 2.62
C ILE A 175 18.37 -2.68 3.24
N ILE A 176 18.36 -2.51 4.56
CA ILE A 176 19.54 -2.13 5.34
C ILE A 176 19.81 -3.28 6.31
N LEU A 177 20.86 -4.05 6.05
CA LEU A 177 21.28 -5.15 6.91
C LEU A 177 22.30 -4.68 7.91
N CYS A 178 22.14 -5.07 9.17
CA CYS A 178 23.04 -4.75 10.27
C CYS A 178 23.81 -6.03 10.62
N THR A 179 25.08 -6.10 10.24
CA THR A 179 25.96 -7.24 10.54
C THR A 179 27.09 -6.81 11.46
N GLU A 180 27.63 -7.74 12.23
CA GLU A 180 28.82 -7.50 13.04
C GLU A 180 30.03 -7.98 12.26
N ASN A 181 31.03 -7.12 12.09
CA ASN A 181 32.28 -7.51 11.42
C ASN A 181 33.22 -8.26 12.39
N SER A 182 34.35 -8.76 11.88
CA SER A 182 35.35 -9.50 12.67
C SER A 182 35.96 -8.71 13.84
N SER A 183 35.77 -7.38 13.88
CA SER A 183 36.22 -6.51 14.98
C SER A 183 35.13 -6.24 16.04
N GLY A 184 33.95 -6.85 15.92
CA GLY A 184 32.81 -6.60 16.79
C GLY A 184 32.07 -5.29 16.50
N LYS A 185 32.39 -4.63 15.38
CA LYS A 185 31.78 -3.37 14.97
C LYS A 185 30.58 -3.67 14.08
N MET A 186 29.45 -3.04 14.37
CA MET A 186 28.28 -3.08 13.51
C MET A 186 28.57 -2.37 12.19
N VAL A 187 28.36 -3.07 11.09
CA VAL A 187 28.47 -2.61 9.70
C VAL A 187 27.10 -2.71 9.06
N GLU A 188 26.75 -1.70 8.28
CA GLU A 188 25.50 -1.67 7.54
C GLU A 188 25.74 -1.92 6.07
N THR A 189 25.02 -2.90 5.53
CA THR A 189 24.96 -3.16 4.08
C THR A 189 23.64 -2.63 3.55
N VAL A 190 23.71 -1.68 2.61
CA VAL A 190 22.55 -1.03 2.01
C VAL A 190 22.35 -1.55 0.59
N ILE A 191 21.19 -2.17 0.34
CA ILE A 191 20.79 -2.70 -0.96
C ILE A 191 19.52 -1.97 -1.37
N SER A 192 19.48 -1.38 -2.56
CA SER A 192 18.32 -0.59 -3.00
C SER A 192 17.90 -0.86 -4.44
N ARG A 193 16.62 -0.61 -4.72
CA ARG A 193 16.02 -0.56 -6.06
C ARG A 193 15.15 0.67 -6.19
N SER A 194 15.22 1.35 -7.33
CA SER A 194 14.39 2.52 -7.61
C SER A 194 13.89 2.52 -9.05
N ARG A 195 12.65 2.98 -9.24
CA ARG A 195 12.05 3.18 -10.58
C ARG A 195 12.80 4.19 -11.44
N SER A 196 13.52 5.12 -10.81
CA SER A 196 14.24 6.19 -11.50
C SER A 196 15.64 5.78 -12.00
N GLY A 197 16.08 4.54 -11.73
CA GLY A 197 17.41 4.04 -12.12
C GLY A 197 18.58 4.66 -11.35
N LYS A 198 18.35 5.54 -10.36
CA LYS A 198 19.38 6.09 -9.48
C LYS A 198 19.67 5.13 -8.32
N GLU A 199 20.30 3.99 -8.62
CA GLU A 199 20.54 2.91 -7.66
C GLU A 199 21.73 3.15 -6.70
N LYS A 200 22.53 4.20 -6.90
CA LYS A 200 23.83 4.41 -6.24
C LYS A 200 24.00 5.72 -5.48
N GLN A 201 23.02 6.17 -4.70
CA GLN A 201 23.28 7.21 -3.71
C GLN A 201 23.11 6.66 -2.30
N GLU A 202 24.23 6.30 -1.67
CA GLU A 202 24.35 6.25 -0.22
C GLU A 202 23.78 7.56 0.35
N GLY A 203 22.78 7.48 1.22
CA GLY A 203 22.23 8.67 1.91
C GLY A 203 20.91 9.23 1.36
N GLY A 204 20.18 8.50 0.52
CA GLY A 204 18.91 8.98 -0.02
C GLY A 204 17.67 8.78 0.87
N PHE A 205 17.74 8.06 1.99
CA PHE A 205 16.59 7.67 2.83
C PHE A 205 16.62 8.32 4.21
N SER A 206 15.47 8.35 4.90
CA SER A 206 15.39 8.99 6.22
C SER A 206 16.03 8.13 7.31
N ARG A 207 17.25 8.53 7.72
CA ARG A 207 17.98 7.84 8.78
C ARG A 207 17.22 7.80 10.10
N MET A 208 16.50 8.87 10.42
CA MET A 208 15.73 8.95 11.64
C MET A 208 14.56 7.95 11.69
N ILE A 209 13.92 7.67 10.55
CA ILE A 209 12.89 6.63 10.46
C ILE A 209 13.51 5.25 10.69
N VAL A 210 14.65 4.99 10.06
CA VAL A 210 15.42 3.75 10.22
C VAL A 210 15.83 3.55 11.67
N ASP A 211 16.46 4.54 12.30
CA ASP A 211 16.93 4.47 13.70
C ASP A 211 15.76 4.29 14.67
N ARG A 212 14.61 4.92 14.41
CA ARG A 212 13.39 4.76 15.21
C ARG A 212 12.86 3.32 15.14
N VAL A 213 12.85 2.70 13.96
CA VAL A 213 12.42 1.30 13.78
C VAL A 213 13.43 0.32 14.37
N ILE A 214 14.74 0.58 14.23
CA ILE A 214 15.80 -0.23 14.86
C ILE A 214 15.66 -0.22 16.38
N SER A 215 15.46 0.97 16.97
CA SER A 215 15.35 1.15 18.42
C SER A 215 14.05 0.61 18.99
N SER A 216 12.91 0.86 18.32
CA SER A 216 11.60 0.38 18.79
C SER A 216 11.33 -1.08 18.47
N ARG A 217 11.98 -1.63 17.42
CA ARG A 217 11.69 -2.95 16.82
C ARG A 217 10.23 -3.11 16.37
N THR A 218 9.55 -2.00 16.10
CA THR A 218 8.17 -1.99 15.59
C THR A 218 8.12 -1.34 14.22
N PRO A 219 7.25 -1.81 13.31
CA PRO A 219 7.07 -1.16 12.03
C PRO A 219 6.48 0.25 12.20
N LEU A 220 6.79 1.14 11.26
CA LEU A 220 6.37 2.54 11.25
C LEU A 220 5.93 2.95 9.84
N ILE A 221 4.85 3.72 9.76
CA ILE A 221 4.29 4.28 8.54
C ILE A 221 4.06 5.77 8.71
N VAL A 222 4.46 6.55 7.71
CA VAL A 222 4.16 7.97 7.57
C VAL A 222 3.40 8.11 6.25
N PRO A 223 2.06 8.06 6.27
CA PRO A 223 1.27 8.12 5.05
C PRO A 223 1.36 9.50 4.38
N ASN A 224 1.58 10.59 5.11
CA ASN A 224 1.73 11.92 4.50
C ASN A 224 2.62 12.85 5.32
N VAL A 225 3.80 13.14 4.80
CA VAL A 225 4.81 14.01 5.43
C VAL A 225 4.34 15.47 5.60
N THR A 226 3.36 15.93 4.81
CA THR A 226 2.88 17.32 4.85
C THR A 226 1.85 17.61 5.96
N ASN A 227 1.14 16.60 6.46
CA ASN A 227 -0.02 16.76 7.35
C ASN A 227 0.17 16.14 8.75
N GLU A 228 1.34 15.55 9.03
CA GLU A 228 1.58 14.92 10.33
C GLU A 228 1.94 15.93 11.42
N LYS A 229 1.29 15.74 12.59
CA LYS A 229 1.51 16.50 13.82
C LYS A 229 2.85 16.18 14.50
N GLU A 230 3.60 15.18 14.04
CA GLU A 230 4.98 14.91 14.48
C GLU A 230 5.94 15.84 13.73
N LEU A 231 6.03 17.09 14.19
CA LEU A 231 6.92 18.11 13.62
C LEU A 231 8.38 17.66 13.51
N GLU A 232 8.85 16.77 14.40
CA GLU A 232 10.23 16.28 14.42
C GLU A 232 10.57 15.38 13.22
N LEU A 233 9.61 14.61 12.68
CA LEU A 233 9.82 13.72 11.53
C LEU A 233 9.91 14.44 10.19
N SER A 234 9.34 15.64 10.10
CA SER A 234 9.05 16.27 8.81
C SER A 234 10.27 16.94 8.14
N GLY A 235 11.28 17.38 8.90
CA GLY A 235 12.40 18.16 8.37
C GLY A 235 13.26 17.40 7.34
N THR A 236 13.79 16.24 7.75
CA THR A 236 14.62 15.39 6.89
C THR A 236 13.83 14.80 5.73
N LEU A 237 12.58 14.38 5.97
CA LEU A 237 11.70 13.83 4.93
C LEU A 237 11.38 14.86 3.85
N LYS A 238 11.13 16.13 4.22
CA LYS A 238 10.92 17.23 3.27
C LYS A 238 12.16 17.54 2.45
N LEU A 239 13.36 17.54 3.05
CA LEU A 239 14.62 17.74 2.34
C LEU A 239 14.88 16.66 1.30
N LEU A 240 14.58 15.41 1.65
CA LEU A 240 14.69 14.25 0.77
C LEU A 240 13.55 14.16 -0.26
N LYS A 241 12.59 15.09 -0.22
CA LYS A 241 11.37 15.10 -1.04
C LYS A 241 10.60 13.78 -0.94
N ILE A 242 10.45 13.24 0.26
CA ILE A 242 9.64 12.05 0.52
C ILE A 242 8.22 12.49 0.85
N GLY A 243 7.24 11.98 0.10
CA GLY A 243 5.81 12.23 0.29
C GLY A 243 5.15 11.22 1.25
N SER A 244 5.61 9.97 1.23
CA SER A 244 5.18 8.92 2.16
C SER A 244 6.27 7.86 2.36
N VAL A 245 6.29 7.20 3.52
CA VAL A 245 7.30 6.18 3.87
C VAL A 245 6.73 5.08 4.74
N MET A 246 7.17 3.84 4.52
CA MET A 246 7.02 2.71 5.43
C MET A 246 8.39 2.14 5.78
N CYS A 247 8.54 1.69 7.02
CA CYS A 247 9.73 0.98 7.44
C CYS A 247 9.36 -0.13 8.42
N ALA A 248 9.82 -1.35 8.15
CA ALA A 248 9.59 -2.50 9.02
C ALA A 248 10.92 -3.15 9.40
N PRO A 249 11.02 -3.70 10.62
CA PRO A 249 12.23 -4.39 11.03
C PRO A 249 12.32 -5.78 10.38
N ILE A 250 13.54 -6.19 10.06
CA ILE A 250 13.88 -7.55 9.59
C ILE A 250 14.35 -8.30 10.84
N ILE A 251 13.49 -9.17 11.38
CA ILE A 251 13.74 -9.88 12.64
C ILE A 251 13.61 -11.38 12.40
N LYS A 252 14.56 -12.15 12.93
CA LYS A 252 14.45 -13.61 13.06
C LYS A 252 14.82 -14.02 14.47
N ASP A 253 14.01 -14.87 15.09
CA ASP A 253 14.24 -15.40 16.44
C ASP A 253 14.61 -14.31 17.46
N ASN A 254 13.90 -13.17 17.40
CA ASN A 254 14.12 -11.96 18.23
C ASN A 254 15.47 -11.24 18.03
N ARG A 255 16.28 -11.67 17.06
CA ARG A 255 17.47 -10.96 16.57
C ARG A 255 17.09 -9.98 15.47
N LEU A 256 17.40 -8.70 15.68
CA LEU A 256 17.28 -7.67 14.65
C LEU A 256 18.42 -7.85 13.65
N MET A 257 18.07 -8.12 12.39
CA MET A 257 19.02 -8.30 11.29
C MET A 257 19.13 -7.05 10.42
N GLY A 258 18.16 -6.14 10.49
CA GLY A 258 18.12 -4.96 9.66
C GLY A 258 16.74 -4.33 9.57
N VAL A 259 16.51 -3.52 8.54
CA VAL A 259 15.21 -2.93 8.22
C VAL A 259 14.92 -3.02 6.73
N LEU A 260 13.64 -3.16 6.40
CA LEU A 260 13.07 -2.97 5.08
C LEU A 260 12.40 -1.59 5.05
N TYR A 261 12.87 -0.73 4.17
CA TYR A 261 12.48 0.67 4.07
C TYR A 261 11.93 0.97 2.67
N ILE A 262 10.79 1.66 2.59
CA ILE A 262 10.05 1.89 1.36
C ILE A 262 9.55 3.32 1.35
N ASP A 263 9.79 4.06 0.27
CA ASP A 263 9.25 5.40 0.13
C ASP A 263 8.75 5.77 -1.27
N SER A 264 7.94 6.82 -1.27
CA SER A 264 7.51 7.53 -2.46
C SER A 264 7.86 9.01 -2.33
N HIS A 265 8.37 9.60 -3.41
CA HIS A 265 8.79 11.01 -3.46
C HIS A 265 7.64 11.97 -3.81
N GLU A 266 6.72 11.57 -4.69
CA GLU A 266 5.70 12.48 -5.24
C GLU A 266 4.27 12.15 -4.78
N LYS A 267 4.04 11.01 -4.11
CA LYS A 267 2.70 10.53 -3.78
C LYS A 267 2.47 10.46 -2.26
N PRO A 268 1.78 11.45 -1.66
CA PRO A 268 1.23 11.30 -0.32
C PRO A 268 0.12 10.24 -0.33
N TYR A 269 -0.07 9.56 0.80
CA TYR A 269 -0.99 8.44 1.00
C TYR A 269 -0.68 7.22 0.11
N GLY A 270 0.61 6.97 -0.13
CA GLY A 270 1.07 5.84 -0.93
C GLY A 270 0.77 4.46 -0.33
N PHE A 271 0.42 4.40 0.96
CA PHE A 271 0.43 3.19 1.77
C PHE A 271 -0.77 3.09 2.71
N ARG A 272 -1.29 1.88 2.91
CA ARG A 272 -2.39 1.50 3.82
C ARG A 272 -1.87 0.65 4.98
N ASP A 273 -2.65 0.48 6.03
CA ASP A 273 -2.30 -0.39 7.16
C ASP A 273 -2.08 -1.86 6.72
N ASP A 274 -2.85 -2.34 5.73
CA ASP A 274 -2.67 -3.67 5.13
C ASP A 274 -1.31 -3.81 4.43
N ASP A 275 -0.79 -2.72 3.87
CA ASP A 275 0.53 -2.71 3.24
C ASP A 275 1.62 -2.82 4.32
N LEU A 276 1.42 -2.23 5.50
CA LEU A 276 2.35 -2.34 6.63
C LEU A 276 2.44 -3.78 7.16
N ALA A 277 1.31 -4.48 7.23
CA ALA A 277 1.26 -5.90 7.59
C ALA A 277 2.03 -6.76 6.58
N LEU A 278 1.79 -6.55 5.27
CA LEU A 278 2.52 -7.24 4.22
C LEU A 278 4.02 -6.96 4.29
N ILE A 279 4.45 -5.71 4.44
CA ILE A 279 5.87 -5.36 4.53
C ILE A 279 6.54 -5.99 5.76
N THR A 280 5.81 -6.11 6.88
CA THR A 280 6.30 -6.79 8.08
C THR A 280 6.49 -8.29 7.83
N GLU A 281 5.55 -8.92 7.14
CA GLU A 281 5.66 -10.32 6.73
C GLU A 281 6.85 -10.53 5.78
N LEU A 282 6.99 -9.66 4.77
CA LEU A 282 8.12 -9.67 3.85
C LEU A 282 9.45 -9.47 4.59
N GLY A 283 9.51 -8.62 5.61
CA GLY A 283 10.69 -8.47 6.46
C GLY A 283 11.06 -9.79 7.17
N SER A 284 10.07 -10.52 7.67
CA SER A 284 10.27 -11.84 8.28
C SER A 284 10.74 -12.90 7.26
N LEU A 285 10.16 -12.90 6.07
CA LEU A 285 10.59 -13.76 4.95
C LEU A 285 12.03 -13.44 4.53
N THR A 286 12.35 -12.15 4.43
CA THR A 286 13.70 -11.66 4.12
C THR A 286 14.69 -12.22 5.12
N ALA A 287 14.41 -12.07 6.42
CA ALA A 287 15.25 -12.56 7.51
C ALA A 287 15.55 -14.06 7.38
N LYS A 288 14.50 -14.85 7.11
CA LYS A 288 14.60 -16.31 6.93
C LYS A 288 15.51 -16.68 5.76
N SER A 289 15.47 -15.92 4.68
CA SER A 289 16.19 -16.24 3.44
C SER A 289 17.65 -15.77 3.42
N ILE A 290 17.98 -14.67 4.10
CA ILE A 290 19.36 -14.15 4.12
C ILE A 290 20.20 -14.71 5.27
N GLU A 291 19.60 -15.22 6.35
CA GLU A 291 20.36 -15.74 7.50
C GLU A 291 21.41 -16.79 7.13
N PRO A 292 21.12 -17.81 6.28
CA PRO A 292 22.11 -18.84 5.97
C PRO A 292 23.41 -18.26 5.39
N PHE A 293 23.31 -17.17 4.64
CA PHE A 293 24.45 -16.50 4.02
C PHE A 293 25.22 -15.66 5.04
N LEU A 294 24.52 -14.97 5.94
CA LEU A 294 25.14 -14.14 6.98
C LEU A 294 25.87 -14.95 8.05
N ALA A 295 25.42 -16.17 8.35
CA ALA A 295 26.10 -17.08 9.27
C ALA A 295 27.40 -17.67 8.68
N ASN A 296 27.47 -17.79 7.34
CA ASN A 296 28.64 -18.33 6.65
C ASN A 296 29.74 -17.28 6.40
N ASP A 297 29.40 -15.99 6.42
CA ASP A 297 30.34 -14.89 6.18
C ASP A 297 31.16 -14.53 7.42
N THR A 298 30.67 -14.84 8.63
CA THR A 298 31.41 -14.67 9.90
C THR A 298 32.56 -15.68 10.10
N GLY A 299 32.77 -16.59 9.15
CA GLY A 299 33.78 -17.68 9.22
C GLY A 299 34.97 -17.55 8.28
N ARG A 300 35.18 -16.39 7.62
CA ARG A 300 36.34 -16.13 6.75
C ARG A 300 37.20 -14.97 7.23
#